data_AF-A0A0P0NW33-F1
#
_entry.id   AF-A0A0P0NW33-F1
#
_cell.length_a   1.000
_cell.length_b   1.000
_cell.length_c   1.000
_cell.angle_alpha   90.00
_cell.angle_beta   90.00
_cell.angle_gamma   90.00
#
_symmetry.space_group_name_H-M   'P 1'
#
loop_
_entity.id
_entity.type
_entity.pdbx_description
1 polymer ?
#
loop_
_entity_poly.entity_id
_entity_poly.type
_entity_poly.pdbx_seq_one_letter_code
_entity_poly.pdbx_strand_id
1 'polypeptide(L)'
;MSTDTDDWAMVTRAVAEIIAERPDEYLPTVRQNLEDLLLHIRRTNRPAPSVSPGYWPTFCLEWDVVESSNLLIEVFEDRYEVYRFFDGKTDIWYEPHAHGDRLSVAFEAELPRAA
;
A
#
# COMPACT_ATOMS: atom_id res chain seq x y z
N MET A 1 7.38 -2.87 -21.84
CA MET A 1 6.69 -1.67 -21.37
C MET A 1 5.32 -2.14 -20.92
N SER A 2 5.15 -2.33 -19.62
CA SER A 2 3.84 -2.63 -19.03
C SER A 2 2.97 -1.38 -19.20
N THR A 3 1.70 -1.53 -19.56
CA THR A 3 0.76 -0.39 -19.57
C THR A 3 0.18 -0.21 -18.18
N ASP A 4 -0.24 1.01 -17.81
CA ASP A 4 -0.89 1.28 -16.50
C ASP A 4 -2.03 0.28 -16.20
N THR A 5 -2.79 -0.12 -17.22
CA THR A 5 -3.84 -1.14 -17.12
C THR A 5 -3.29 -2.52 -16.71
N ASP A 6 -2.13 -2.92 -17.25
CA ASP A 6 -1.50 -4.21 -16.93
C ASP A 6 -0.98 -4.21 -15.49
N ASP A 7 -0.44 -3.09 -15.03
CA ASP A 7 0.09 -2.96 -13.67
C ASP A 7 -1.03 -3.05 -12.61
N TRP A 8 -2.14 -2.35 -12.82
CA TRP A 8 -3.31 -2.45 -11.91
C TRP A 8 -3.98 -3.83 -11.95
N ALA A 9 -3.92 -4.53 -13.08
CA ALA A 9 -4.37 -5.91 -13.16
C ALA A 9 -3.49 -6.85 -12.32
N MET A 10 -2.17 -6.63 -12.32
CA MET A 10 -1.24 -7.36 -11.45
C MET A 10 -1.52 -7.09 -9.96
N VAL A 11 -1.76 -5.84 -9.57
CA VAL A 11 -2.14 -5.48 -8.20
C VAL A 11 -3.39 -6.23 -7.76
N THR A 12 -4.45 -6.17 -8.58
CA THR A 12 -5.73 -6.83 -8.27
C THR A 12 -5.55 -8.33 -8.10
N ARG A 13 -4.74 -8.95 -8.97
CA ARG A 13 -4.44 -10.37 -8.91
C ARG A 13 -3.65 -10.73 -7.65
N ALA A 14 -2.60 -9.97 -7.31
CA ALA A 14 -1.78 -10.22 -6.13
C ALA A 14 -2.61 -10.17 -4.84
N VAL A 15 -3.48 -9.16 -4.69
CA VAL A 15 -4.39 -9.05 -3.53
C VAL A 15 -5.31 -10.27 -3.42
N ALA A 16 -5.87 -10.72 -4.55
CA ALA A 16 -6.74 -11.90 -4.57
C ALA A 16 -5.98 -13.18 -4.19
N GLU A 17 -4.75 -13.36 -4.68
CA GLU A 17 -3.89 -14.50 -4.34
C GLU A 17 -3.54 -14.50 -2.85
N ILE A 18 -3.14 -13.35 -2.29
CA ILE A 18 -2.81 -13.19 -0.85
C ILE A 18 -3.98 -13.59 0.05
N ILE A 19 -5.20 -13.11 -0.26
CA ILE A 19 -6.40 -13.45 0.51
C ILE A 19 -6.75 -14.94 0.37
N ALA A 20 -6.56 -15.52 -0.82
CA ALA A 20 -6.87 -16.91 -1.09
C ALA A 20 -5.91 -17.89 -0.40
N GLU A 21 -4.65 -17.51 -0.16
CA GLU A 21 -3.67 -18.34 0.55
C GLU A 21 -3.99 -18.49 2.05
N ARG A 22 -4.62 -17.49 2.66
CA ARG A 22 -5.02 -17.49 4.07
C ARG A 22 -6.46 -17.01 4.21
N PRO A 23 -7.43 -17.82 3.74
CA PRO A 23 -8.83 -17.46 3.85
C PRO A 23 -9.18 -17.28 5.34
N ASP A 24 -9.96 -16.26 5.65
CA ASP A 24 -10.44 -15.90 7.00
C ASP A 24 -9.43 -15.20 7.93
N GLU A 25 -8.16 -15.04 7.56
CA GLU A 25 -7.19 -14.30 8.38
C GLU A 25 -7.31 -12.77 8.23
N TYR A 26 -7.70 -12.30 7.05
CA TYR A 26 -7.78 -10.86 6.75
C TYR A 26 -9.13 -10.28 7.15
N LEU A 27 -9.13 -9.44 8.19
CA LEU A 27 -10.32 -8.74 8.64
C LEU A 27 -10.93 -7.87 7.53
N PRO A 28 -12.27 -7.71 7.48
CA PRO A 28 -12.91 -6.85 6.50
C PRO A 28 -12.39 -5.41 6.51
N THR A 29 -12.07 -4.87 7.69
CA THR A 29 -11.51 -3.52 7.88
C THR A 29 -10.15 -3.34 7.22
N VAL A 30 -9.24 -4.31 7.38
CA VAL A 30 -7.92 -4.30 6.73
C VAL A 30 -8.07 -4.29 5.20
N ARG A 31 -9.00 -5.10 4.67
CA ARG A 31 -9.27 -5.16 3.22
C ARG A 31 -9.86 -3.86 2.68
N GLN A 32 -10.75 -3.23 3.44
CA GLN A 32 -11.35 -1.93 3.09
C GLN A 32 -10.32 -0.80 3.12
N ASN A 33 -9.43 -0.79 4.10
CA ASN A 33 -8.33 0.19 4.16
C ASN A 33 -7.37 0.00 2.98
N LEU A 34 -7.05 -1.25 2.60
CA LEU A 34 -6.26 -1.52 1.40
C LEU A 34 -6.96 -0.97 0.14
N GLU A 35 -8.27 -1.21 0.01
CA GLU A 35 -9.05 -0.72 -1.12
C GLU A 35 -9.03 0.80 -1.21
N ASP A 36 -9.19 1.51 -0.10
CA ASP A 36 -9.10 2.97 -0.04
C ASP A 36 -7.74 3.48 -0.52
N LEU A 37 -6.66 2.88 -0.02
CA LEU A 37 -5.30 3.27 -0.38
C LEU A 37 -5.04 3.04 -1.87
N LEU A 38 -5.36 1.87 -2.40
CA LEU A 38 -5.21 1.54 -3.82
C LEU A 38 -6.07 2.45 -4.71
N LEU A 39 -7.31 2.73 -4.32
CA LEU A 39 -8.21 3.63 -5.03
C LEU A 39 -7.67 5.07 -5.03
N HIS A 40 -7.11 5.54 -3.90
CA HIS A 40 -6.50 6.84 -3.80
C HIS A 40 -5.26 6.96 -4.71
N ILE A 41 -4.34 5.99 -4.64
CA ILE A 41 -3.15 5.92 -5.49
C ILE A 41 -3.57 5.99 -6.97
N ARG A 42 -4.56 5.18 -7.38
CA ARG A 42 -5.06 5.17 -8.75
C ARG A 42 -5.68 6.50 -9.17
N ARG A 43 -6.55 7.08 -8.33
CA ARG A 43 -7.25 8.35 -8.63
C ARG A 43 -6.31 9.55 -8.70
N THR A 44 -5.17 9.48 -8.04
CA THR A 44 -4.15 10.53 -8.05
C THR A 44 -3.08 10.30 -9.12
N ASN A 45 -3.30 9.36 -10.06
CA ASN A 45 -2.37 8.99 -11.13
C ASN A 45 -0.98 8.61 -10.62
N ARG A 46 -0.89 7.98 -9.45
CA ARG A 46 0.37 7.50 -8.89
C ARG A 46 0.68 6.11 -9.42
N PRO A 47 1.97 5.71 -9.50
CA PRO A 47 2.33 4.40 -9.99
C PRO A 47 1.72 3.29 -9.12
N ALA A 48 1.30 2.21 -9.76
CA ALA A 48 0.79 1.04 -9.07
C ALA A 48 1.90 0.43 -8.16
N PRO A 49 1.58 0.08 -6.90
CA PRO A 49 2.52 -0.57 -6.00
C PRO A 49 2.60 -2.07 -6.31
N SER A 50 3.68 -2.72 -5.88
CA SER A 50 3.66 -4.16 -5.60
C SER A 50 2.96 -4.41 -4.27
N VAL A 51 2.18 -5.48 -4.17
CA VAL A 51 1.49 -5.87 -2.93
C VAL A 51 1.96 -7.23 -2.47
N SER A 52 2.29 -7.34 -1.19
CA SER A 52 2.73 -8.58 -0.54
C SER A 52 2.05 -8.77 0.83
N PRO A 53 1.99 -10.00 1.38
CA PRO A 53 1.48 -10.21 2.72
C PRO A 53 2.46 -9.70 3.78
N GLY A 54 1.94 -9.11 4.85
CA GLY A 54 2.71 -8.80 6.05
C GLY A 54 3.03 -10.05 6.88
N TYR A 55 3.75 -9.84 7.99
CA TYR A 55 3.95 -10.90 8.98
C TYR A 55 2.65 -11.26 9.69
N TRP A 56 1.84 -10.24 9.99
CA TRP A 56 0.45 -10.37 10.43
C TRP A 56 -0.50 -10.42 9.22
N PRO A 57 -1.81 -10.66 9.40
CA PRO A 57 -2.81 -10.55 8.33
C PRO A 57 -3.05 -9.10 7.85
N THR A 58 -1.99 -8.46 7.39
CA THR A 58 -1.86 -7.09 6.87
C THR A 58 -1.32 -7.14 5.44
N PHE A 59 -1.40 -6.02 4.72
CA PHE A 59 -0.86 -5.91 3.36
C PHE A 59 0.30 -4.91 3.34
N CYS A 60 1.40 -5.29 2.69
CA CYS A 60 2.54 -4.42 2.46
C CYS A 60 2.53 -3.92 1.02
N LEU A 61 2.67 -2.61 0.84
CA LEU A 61 2.79 -1.93 -0.44
C LEU A 61 4.18 -1.35 -0.58
N GLU A 62 4.81 -1.59 -1.72
CA GLU A 62 6.13 -1.08 -2.07
C GLU A 62 6.16 -0.64 -3.54
N TRP A 63 7.12 0.19 -3.92
CA TRP A 63 7.25 0.68 -5.30
C TRP A 63 8.65 0.45 -5.84
N ASP A 64 8.74 -0.15 -7.03
CA ASP A 64 9.99 -0.27 -7.77
C ASP A 64 10.25 1.00 -8.62
N VAL A 65 10.28 2.15 -7.93
CA VAL A 65 10.69 3.44 -8.51
C VAL A 65 11.82 4.00 -7.68
N VAL A 66 12.88 4.48 -8.33
CA VAL A 66 14.14 4.85 -7.66
C VAL A 66 13.93 5.77 -6.46
N GLU A 67 13.06 6.78 -6.60
CA GLU A 67 12.77 7.78 -5.55
C GLU A 67 11.98 7.24 -4.35
N SER A 68 11.30 6.11 -4.50
CA SER A 68 10.49 5.48 -3.43
C SER A 68 10.85 4.01 -3.18
N SER A 69 12.00 3.57 -3.67
CA SER A 69 12.53 2.21 -3.45
C SER A 69 12.79 1.89 -1.97
N ASN A 70 12.79 2.92 -1.12
CA ASN A 70 12.94 2.81 0.31
C ASN A 70 11.64 3.00 1.11
N LEU A 71 10.50 3.12 0.44
CA LEU A 71 9.17 3.26 1.04
C LEU A 71 8.48 1.90 1.11
N LEU A 72 7.98 1.56 2.30
CA LEU A 72 7.02 0.49 2.49
C LEU A 72 5.84 1.03 3.29
N ILE A 73 4.63 0.66 2.89
CA ILE A 73 3.41 0.99 3.63
C ILE A 73 2.72 -0.31 4.01
N GLU A 74 2.52 -0.54 5.31
CA GLU A 74 1.77 -1.68 5.82
C GLU A 74 0.37 -1.25 6.27
N VAL A 75 -0.64 -1.97 5.79
CA VAL A 75 -2.06 -1.67 6.00
C VAL A 75 -2.59 -2.47 7.18
N PHE A 76 -2.97 -1.78 8.24
CA PHE A 76 -3.64 -2.33 9.43
C PHE A 76 -5.13 -1.97 9.43
N GLU A 77 -5.86 -2.49 10.42
CA GLU A 77 -7.29 -2.21 10.58
C GLU A 77 -7.59 -0.76 11.00
N ASP A 78 -6.63 -0.08 11.62
CA ASP A 78 -6.80 1.23 12.27
C ASP A 78 -5.81 2.31 11.78
N ARG A 79 -4.85 1.93 10.93
CA ARG A 79 -3.78 2.83 10.44
C ARG A 79 -3.08 2.29 9.20
N TYR A 80 -2.30 3.16 8.58
CA TYR A 80 -1.15 2.78 7.77
C TYR A 80 0.13 3.00 8.57
N GLU A 81 1.01 2.00 8.56
CA GLU A 81 2.37 2.14 9.08
C GLU A 81 3.30 2.43 7.92
N VAL A 82 3.97 3.58 7.97
CA VAL A 82 4.82 4.09 6.89
C VAL A 82 6.27 3.91 7.32
N TYR A 83 7.00 3.10 6.56
CA TYR A 83 8.40 2.79 6.78
C TYR A 83 9.27 3.49 5.73
N ARG A 84 10.36 4.13 6.18
CA ARG A 84 11.44 4.63 5.33
C ARG A 84 12.74 3.97 5.73
N PHE A 85 13.38 3.29 4.79
CA PHE A 85 14.66 2.61 4.99
C PHE A 85 15.84 3.47 4.51
N PHE A 86 16.92 3.55 5.27
CA PHE A 86 18.13 4.30 4.89
C PHE A 86 19.33 3.81 5.70
N ASP A 87 20.49 3.59 5.08
CA ASP A 87 21.80 3.30 5.72
C ASP A 87 21.75 2.65 7.11
N GLY A 88 21.10 1.48 7.23
CA GLY A 88 21.02 0.69 8.47
C GLY A 88 20.03 1.21 9.52
N LYS A 89 19.13 2.11 9.14
CA LYS A 89 18.10 2.73 9.96
C LYS A 89 16.74 2.63 9.29
N THR A 90 15.71 2.78 10.12
CA THR A 90 14.31 2.79 9.70
C THR A 90 13.61 3.91 10.45
N ASP A 91 13.00 4.84 9.71
CA ASP A 91 12.01 5.75 10.26
C ASP A 91 10.64 5.13 10.07
N ILE A 92 9.83 5.20 11.12
CA ILE A 92 8.48 4.64 11.16
C ILE A 92 7.55 5.73 11.69
N TRP A 93 6.45 5.95 10.99
CA TRP A 93 5.36 6.76 11.50
C TRP A 93 4.00 6.19 11.09
N TYR A 94 2.96 6.66 11.77
CA TYR A 94 1.62 6.11 11.67
C TYR A 94 0.65 7.15 11.12
N GLU A 95 -0.06 6.81 10.05
CA GLU A 95 -1.22 7.55 9.55
C GLU A 95 -2.48 6.85 10.07
N PRO A 96 -3.19 7.41 11.06
CA PRO A 96 -4.48 6.86 11.48
C PRO A 96 -5.45 6.83 10.29
N HIS A 97 -6.11 5.70 10.08
CA HIS A 97 -7.05 5.55 8.97
C HIS A 97 -8.10 4.49 9.28
N ALA A 98 -9.37 4.88 9.16
CA ALA A 98 -10.50 3.98 9.02
C ALA A 98 -11.11 4.12 7.62
N HIS A 99 -11.81 3.08 7.16
CA HIS A 99 -12.42 3.10 5.83
C HIS A 99 -13.27 4.36 5.58
N GLY A 100 -12.99 5.07 4.49
CA GLY A 100 -13.64 6.31 4.11
C GLY A 100 -13.01 7.59 4.67
N ASP A 101 -11.99 7.48 5.52
CA ASP A 101 -11.22 8.63 6.00
C ASP A 101 -10.44 9.31 4.87
N ARG A 102 -10.08 10.57 5.12
CA ARG A 102 -9.17 11.32 4.25
C ARG A 102 -7.75 11.09 4.71
N LEU A 103 -6.86 10.83 3.75
CA LEU A 103 -5.42 10.81 3.99
C LEU A 103 -4.92 12.21 4.32
N SER A 104 -3.96 12.30 5.25
CA SER A 104 -3.29 13.54 5.57
C SER A 104 -2.41 14.01 4.41
N VAL A 105 -2.19 15.32 4.34
CA VAL A 105 -1.26 15.92 3.36
C VAL A 105 0.17 15.38 3.55
N ALA A 106 0.54 15.03 4.78
CA ALA A 106 1.83 14.44 5.08
C ALA A 106 1.95 13.03 4.46
N PHE A 107 0.92 12.19 4.63
CA PHE A 107 0.87 10.87 4.01
C PHE A 107 0.89 10.95 2.48
N GLU A 108 0.08 11.83 1.90
CA GLU A 108 0.06 12.02 0.43
C GLU A 108 1.41 12.46 -0.12
N ALA A 109 2.21 13.20 0.65
CA ALA A 109 3.54 13.63 0.26
C ALA A 109 4.57 12.49 0.24
N GLU A 110 4.33 11.40 0.99
CA GLU A 110 5.20 10.21 0.99
C GLU A 110 5.07 9.38 -0.30
N LEU A 111 3.86 9.32 -0.85
CA LEU A 111 3.56 8.48 -2.00
C LEU A 111 4.35 8.93 -3.24
N PRO A 112 4.86 7.99 -4.06
CA PRO A 112 5.54 8.33 -5.31
C PRO A 112 4.64 9.13 -6.24
N ARG A 113 5.25 10.00 -7.03
CA ARG A 113 4.59 10.77 -8.09
C ARG A 113 4.70 10.02 -9.41
N ALA A 114 3.79 10.30 -10.34
CA ALA A 114 3.99 9.91 -11.73
C ALA A 114 5.27 10.57 -12.27
N ALA A 115 6.03 9.81 -13.06
CA ALA A 115 7.16 10.34 -13.84
C ALA A 115 6.67 11.18 -15.03
#